data_AF-A0A839K6F4-F1
#
_entry.id   AF-A0A839K6F4-F1
#
_cell.length_a   1.000
_cell.length_b   1.000
_cell.length_c   1.000
_cell.angle_alpha   90.00
_cell.angle_beta   90.00
_cell.angle_gamma   90.00
#
_symmetry.space_group_name_H-M   'P 1'
#
loop_
_entity.id
_entity.type
_entity.pdbx_description
1 polymer ?
#
loop_
_entity_poly.entity_id
_entity_poly.type
_entity_poly.pdbx_seq_one_letter_code
_entity_poly.pdbx_strand_id
1 'polypeptide(L)'
;MKKRLNIIIFSLCFIIAVMAEAYCFIVLKGDLISVIGIGIVVLITGYLMIDSILSMFMNQREEMKKQIEQLYIEESKKWNECYEELLNLQKENYTAVKKNTEMLEKQLEELMLRLDTLENNNCNAMNKISELQLMDMEGQKKALNLEIKYQRENTEQLKKAFIKVANQIASSKVVAMDHKHKIDGKKEVGKDANKVAPSVVPLYNDPNKELTKDEIAALFESYGQ
;
A
#
# COMPACT_ATOMS: atom_id res chain seq x y z
N MET A 1 45.60 27.96 -50.32
CA MET A 1 46.39 29.21 -50.51
C MET A 1 46.56 29.59 -51.98
N LYS A 2 46.96 28.67 -52.88
CA LYS A 2 47.16 28.97 -54.32
C LYS A 2 45.95 29.64 -55.02
N LYS A 3 44.71 29.19 -54.75
CA LYS A 3 43.49 29.79 -55.34
C LYS A 3 43.24 31.25 -54.90
N ARG A 4 43.49 31.58 -53.62
CA ARG A 4 43.36 32.96 -53.11
C ARG A 4 44.44 33.87 -53.70
N LEU A 5 45.65 33.35 -53.88
CA LEU A 5 46.76 34.07 -54.51
C LEU A 5 46.44 34.36 -56.00
N ASN A 6 45.86 33.39 -56.71
CA ASN A 6 45.41 33.59 -58.09
C ASN A 6 44.32 34.67 -58.19
N ILE A 7 43.34 34.70 -57.28
CA ILE A 7 42.30 35.75 -57.26
C ILE A 7 42.92 37.14 -57.07
N ILE A 8 43.90 37.25 -56.16
CA ILE A 8 44.61 38.52 -55.91
C ILE A 8 45.42 38.95 -57.14
N ILE A 9 46.05 38.02 -57.86
CA ILE A 9 46.78 38.32 -59.09
C ILE A 9 45.81 38.78 -60.20
N PHE A 10 44.70 38.06 -60.40
CA PHE A 10 43.73 38.44 -61.44
C PHE A 10 43.03 39.77 -61.15
N SER A 11 42.72 40.06 -59.88
CA SER A 11 42.16 41.37 -59.50
C SER A 11 43.17 42.50 -59.69
N LEU A 12 44.45 42.29 -59.37
CA LEU A 12 45.51 43.26 -59.61
C LEU A 12 45.70 43.52 -61.11
N CYS A 13 45.73 42.46 -61.93
CA CYS A 13 45.83 42.57 -63.39
C CYS A 13 44.62 43.31 -64.00
N PHE A 14 43.41 43.06 -63.51
CA PHE A 14 42.21 43.77 -63.96
C PHE A 14 42.27 45.26 -63.64
N ILE A 15 42.70 45.64 -62.42
CA ILE A 15 42.87 47.04 -62.05
C ILE A 15 43.91 47.73 -62.95
N ILE A 16 45.03 47.06 -63.23
CA ILE A 16 46.06 47.60 -64.13
C ILE A 16 45.50 47.77 -65.55
N ALA A 17 44.72 46.81 -66.06
CA ALA A 17 44.10 46.89 -67.38
C ALA A 17 43.10 48.05 -67.49
N VAL A 18 42.24 48.25 -66.49
CA VAL A 18 41.29 49.38 -66.43
C VAL A 18 42.01 50.72 -66.35
N MET A 19 43.09 50.80 -65.56
CA MET A 19 43.93 52.00 -65.48
C MET A 19 44.64 52.30 -66.81
N ALA A 20 45.09 51.27 -67.53
CA ALA A 20 45.70 51.41 -68.84
C ALA A 20 44.69 51.88 -69.90
N GLU A 21 43.45 51.39 -69.85
CA GLU A 21 42.35 51.85 -70.72
C GLU A 21 42.05 53.34 -70.49
N ALA A 22 41.91 53.74 -69.23
CA ALA A 22 41.67 55.14 -68.85
C ALA A 22 42.83 56.06 -69.27
N TYR A 23 44.08 55.61 -69.11
CA TYR A 23 45.26 56.36 -69.54
C TYR A 23 45.32 56.53 -71.06
N CYS A 24 45.05 55.47 -71.81
CA CYS A 24 45.07 55.52 -73.27
C CYS A 24 43.95 56.40 -73.84
N PHE A 25 42.78 56.40 -73.20
CA PHE A 25 41.68 57.28 -73.56
C PHE A 25 42.05 58.77 -73.43
N ILE A 26 42.76 59.14 -72.36
CA ILE A 26 43.15 60.54 -72.08
C ILE A 26 44.30 61.01 -72.98
N VAL A 27 45.34 60.20 -73.15
CA VAL A 27 46.59 60.62 -73.83
C VAL A 27 46.51 60.53 -75.35
N LEU A 28 45.87 59.49 -75.90
CA LEU A 28 45.83 59.27 -77.36
C LEU A 28 44.70 60.03 -78.08
N LYS A 29 43.98 60.94 -77.40
CA LYS A 29 42.84 61.70 -77.96
C LYS A 29 41.83 60.82 -78.71
N GLY A 30 41.61 59.60 -78.22
CA GLY A 30 40.60 58.69 -78.77
C GLY A 30 40.98 57.96 -80.05
N ASP A 31 42.26 57.65 -80.28
CA ASP A 31 42.63 56.73 -81.37
C ASP A 31 41.93 55.37 -81.19
N LEU A 32 41.00 55.09 -82.11
CA LEU A 32 40.00 54.03 -81.96
C LEU A 32 40.63 52.64 -81.86
N ILE A 33 41.77 52.42 -82.54
CA ILE A 33 42.44 51.12 -82.60
C ILE A 33 43.12 50.78 -81.26
N SER A 34 43.68 51.77 -80.57
CA SER A 34 44.33 51.54 -79.27
C SER A 34 43.30 51.30 -78.17
N VAL A 35 42.23 52.10 -78.17
CA VAL A 35 41.12 51.95 -77.21
C VAL A 35 40.42 50.61 -77.37
N ILE A 36 40.14 50.17 -78.62
CA ILE A 36 39.49 48.86 -78.85
C ILE A 36 40.39 47.69 -78.42
N GLY A 37 41.71 47.77 -78.66
CA GLY A 37 42.65 46.71 -78.31
C GLY A 37 42.78 46.52 -76.80
N ILE A 38 42.86 47.62 -76.05
CA ILE A 38 42.95 47.58 -74.58
C ILE A 38 41.61 47.19 -73.95
N GLY A 39 40.49 47.64 -74.52
CA GLY A 39 39.15 47.24 -74.08
C GLY A 39 38.94 45.72 -74.17
N ILE A 40 39.45 45.06 -75.22
CA ILE A 40 39.41 43.58 -75.31
C ILE A 40 40.21 42.93 -74.16
N VAL A 41 41.37 43.48 -73.81
CA VAL A 41 42.19 42.99 -72.68
C VAL A 41 41.46 43.16 -71.35
N VAL A 42 40.75 44.29 -71.15
CA VAL A 42 39.92 44.53 -69.96
C VAL A 42 38.76 43.54 -69.89
N LEU A 43 38.11 43.21 -71.00
CA LEU A 43 37.04 42.20 -71.03
C LEU A 43 37.56 40.80 -70.68
N ILE A 44 38.70 40.38 -71.24
CA ILE A 44 39.30 39.07 -70.96
C ILE A 44 39.72 38.98 -69.49
N THR A 45 40.40 40.00 -68.97
CA THR A 45 40.84 40.02 -67.57
C THR A 45 39.66 40.12 -66.60
N GLY A 46 38.61 40.86 -66.95
CA GLY A 46 37.37 40.95 -66.19
C GLY A 46 36.63 39.62 -66.12
N TYR A 47 36.53 38.91 -67.25
CA TYR A 47 35.92 37.57 -67.29
C TYR A 47 36.65 36.59 -66.35
N LEU A 48 37.99 36.56 -66.41
CA LEU A 48 38.80 35.70 -65.54
C LEU A 48 38.66 36.08 -64.05
N MET A 49 38.58 37.37 -63.73
CA MET A 49 38.37 37.84 -62.36
C MET A 49 37.00 37.37 -61.82
N ILE A 50 35.94 37.51 -62.62
CA ILE A 50 34.59 37.10 -62.24
C ILE A 50 34.52 35.58 -62.02
N ASP A 51 35.08 34.77 -62.94
CA ASP A 51 35.13 33.32 -62.79
C ASP A 51 35.87 32.89 -61.50
N SER A 52 36.98 33.56 -61.20
CA SER A 52 37.76 33.31 -59.98
C SER A 52 36.95 33.60 -58.71
N ILE A 53 36.22 34.73 -58.69
CA ILE A 53 35.36 35.14 -57.56
C ILE A 53 34.19 34.15 -57.39
N LEU A 54 33.51 33.80 -58.48
CA LEU A 54 32.39 32.86 -58.46
C LEU A 54 32.82 31.49 -57.93
N SER A 55 33.98 31.00 -58.36
CA SER A 55 34.52 29.72 -57.88
C SER A 55 34.80 29.73 -56.38
N MET A 56 35.26 30.86 -55.82
CA MET A 56 35.50 31.00 -54.38
C MET A 56 34.20 30.96 -53.59
N PHE A 57 33.19 31.72 -54.03
CA PHE A 57 31.88 31.73 -53.37
C PHE A 57 31.22 30.35 -53.42
N MET A 58 31.29 29.64 -54.55
CA MET A 58 30.72 28.30 -54.66
C MET A 58 31.42 27.30 -53.73
N ASN A 59 32.76 27.28 -53.70
CA ASN A 59 33.51 26.39 -52.81
C ASN A 59 33.21 26.68 -51.33
N GLN A 60 33.12 27.96 -50.94
CA GLN A 60 32.80 28.34 -49.57
C GLN A 60 31.37 27.96 -49.19
N ARG A 61 30.41 28.11 -50.10
CA ARG A 61 29.02 27.66 -49.89
C ARG A 61 28.93 26.14 -49.76
N GLU A 62 29.65 25.39 -50.57
CA GLU A 62 29.69 23.92 -50.48
C GLU A 62 30.32 23.46 -49.16
N GLU A 63 31.40 24.09 -48.72
CA GLU A 63 32.04 23.77 -47.45
C GLU A 63 31.11 24.06 -46.26
N MET A 64 30.43 25.21 -46.25
CA MET A 64 29.42 25.51 -45.22
C MET A 64 28.26 24.51 -45.24
N LYS A 65 27.76 24.12 -46.42
CA LYS A 65 26.71 23.10 -46.53
C LYS A 65 27.16 21.77 -45.92
N LYS A 66 28.38 21.32 -46.23
CA LYS A 66 28.95 20.09 -45.66
C LYS A 66 29.07 20.15 -44.15
N GLN A 67 29.50 21.29 -43.60
CA GLN A 67 29.58 21.47 -42.14
C GLN A 67 28.19 21.42 -41.50
N ILE A 68 27.20 22.08 -42.09
CA ILE A 68 25.82 22.06 -41.62
C ILE A 68 25.26 20.63 -41.65
N GLU A 69 25.46 19.90 -42.74
CA GLU A 69 25.04 18.51 -42.88
C GLU A 69 25.70 17.60 -41.84
N GLN A 70 26.99 17.78 -41.56
CA GLN A 70 27.68 17.05 -40.49
C GLN A 70 27.10 17.35 -39.12
N LEU A 71 26.80 18.62 -38.82
CA LEU A 71 26.17 19.01 -37.56
C LEU A 71 24.79 18.33 -37.40
N TYR A 72 23.98 18.32 -38.44
CA TYR A 72 22.68 17.64 -38.42
C TYR A 72 22.81 16.13 -38.20
N ILE A 73 23.79 15.47 -38.86
CA ILE A 73 24.05 14.04 -38.66
C ILE A 73 24.48 13.76 -37.23
N GLU A 74 25.39 14.57 -36.67
CA GLU A 74 25.87 14.41 -35.30
C GLU A 74 24.75 14.64 -34.28
N GLU A 75 23.93 15.67 -34.48
CA GLU A 75 22.77 15.94 -33.64
C GLU A 75 21.76 14.79 -33.71
N SER A 76 21.43 14.30 -34.90
CA SER A 76 20.55 13.15 -35.07
C SER A 76 21.11 11.90 -34.38
N LYS A 77 22.42 11.69 -34.43
CA LYS A 77 23.08 10.57 -33.75
C LYS A 77 22.92 10.68 -32.22
N LYS A 78 23.16 11.85 -31.65
CA LYS A 78 22.97 12.11 -30.20
C LYS A 78 21.52 11.86 -29.77
N TRP A 79 20.56 12.32 -30.57
CA TRP A 79 19.14 12.06 -30.31
C TRP A 79 18.81 10.57 -30.36
N ASN A 80 19.36 9.83 -31.33
CA ASN A 80 19.15 8.39 -31.43
C ASN A 80 19.75 7.64 -30.24
N GLU A 81 20.98 7.98 -29.82
CA GLU A 81 21.64 7.40 -28.64
C GLU A 81 20.80 7.66 -27.38
N CYS A 82 20.37 8.90 -27.16
CA CYS A 82 19.51 9.26 -26.03
C CYS A 82 18.16 8.51 -26.06
N TYR A 83 17.55 8.37 -27.23
CA TYR A 83 16.30 7.63 -27.39
C TYR A 83 16.48 6.13 -27.07
N GLU A 84 17.58 5.53 -27.50
CA GLU A 84 17.90 4.13 -27.21
C GLU A 84 18.12 3.90 -25.71
N GLU A 85 18.86 4.78 -25.04
CA GLU A 85 19.04 4.75 -23.58
C GLU A 85 17.70 4.85 -22.84
N LEU A 86 16.84 5.80 -23.23
CA LEU A 86 15.51 5.97 -22.65
C LEU A 86 14.62 4.73 -22.88
N LEU A 87 14.69 4.15 -24.08
CA LEU A 87 13.95 2.93 -24.41
C LEU A 87 14.40 1.75 -23.55
N ASN A 88 15.70 1.58 -23.36
CA ASN A 88 16.26 0.52 -22.51
C ASN A 88 15.87 0.72 -21.05
N LEU A 89 15.97 1.95 -20.52
CA LEU A 89 15.53 2.29 -19.17
C LEU A 89 14.03 2.03 -18.99
N GLN A 90 13.20 2.36 -19.98
CA GLN A 90 11.77 2.08 -19.93
C GLN A 90 11.50 0.57 -19.88
N LYS A 91 12.21 -0.23 -20.68
CA LYS A 91 12.08 -1.69 -20.65
C LYS A 91 12.47 -2.25 -19.29
N GLU A 92 13.62 -1.84 -18.75
CA GLU A 92 14.08 -2.27 -17.43
C GLU A 92 13.08 -1.89 -16.33
N ASN A 93 12.62 -0.65 -16.33
CA ASN A 93 11.63 -0.16 -15.37
C ASN A 93 10.31 -0.93 -15.49
N TYR A 94 9.82 -1.16 -16.72
CA TYR A 94 8.63 -1.98 -16.94
C TYR A 94 8.80 -3.40 -16.40
N THR A 95 9.94 -4.05 -16.65
CA THR A 95 10.19 -5.40 -16.13
C THR A 95 10.29 -5.43 -14.60
N ALA A 96 10.92 -4.42 -14.00
CA ALA A 96 11.02 -4.29 -12.55
C ALA A 96 9.64 -4.06 -11.92
N VAL A 97 8.84 -3.16 -12.48
CA VAL A 97 7.47 -2.89 -12.04
C VAL A 97 6.61 -4.13 -12.19
N LYS A 98 6.62 -4.80 -13.34
CA LYS A 98 5.85 -6.03 -13.58
C LYS A 98 6.19 -7.11 -12.54
N LYS A 99 7.48 -7.36 -12.29
CA LYS A 99 7.92 -8.33 -11.28
C LYS A 99 7.45 -7.95 -9.87
N ASN A 100 7.47 -6.66 -9.54
CA ASN A 100 6.98 -6.17 -8.26
C ASN A 100 5.46 -6.38 -8.14
N THR A 101 4.70 -6.09 -9.20
CA THR A 101 3.25 -6.35 -9.25
C THR A 101 2.94 -7.83 -9.10
N GLU A 102 3.63 -8.73 -9.82
CA GLU A 102 3.46 -10.18 -9.68
C GLU A 102 3.79 -10.67 -8.26
N MET A 103 4.82 -10.09 -7.62
CA MET A 103 5.17 -10.42 -6.23
C MET A 103 4.08 -9.94 -5.26
N LEU A 104 3.53 -8.75 -5.48
CA LEU A 104 2.44 -8.19 -4.67
C LEU A 104 1.15 -9.01 -4.83
N GLU A 105 0.83 -9.45 -6.05
CA GLU A 105 -0.31 -10.34 -6.32
C GLU A 105 -0.17 -11.67 -5.57
N LYS A 106 1.02 -12.28 -5.57
CA LYS A 106 1.28 -13.51 -4.80
C LYS A 106 1.11 -13.31 -3.30
N GLN A 107 1.61 -12.19 -2.77
CA GLN A 107 1.42 -11.87 -1.35
C GLN A 107 -0.05 -11.67 -1.00
N LEU A 108 -0.82 -11.05 -1.89
CA LEU A 108 -2.25 -10.88 -1.72
C LEU A 108 -2.99 -12.22 -1.73
N GLU A 109 -2.62 -13.13 -2.64
CA GLU A 109 -3.19 -14.48 -2.72
C GLU A 109 -2.85 -15.32 -1.47
N GLU A 110 -1.60 -15.25 -0.99
CA GLU A 110 -1.19 -15.91 0.25
C GLU A 110 -1.97 -15.38 1.46
N LEU A 111 -2.20 -14.07 1.53
CA LEU A 111 -3.03 -13.45 2.57
C LEU A 111 -4.48 -13.94 2.49
N MET A 112 -5.06 -14.04 1.29
CA MET A 112 -6.41 -14.59 1.11
C MET A 112 -6.50 -16.04 1.59
N LEU A 113 -5.54 -16.89 1.23
CA LEU A 113 -5.51 -18.29 1.66
C LEU A 113 -5.35 -18.39 3.18
N ARG A 114 -4.49 -17.55 3.77
CA ARG A 114 -4.34 -17.48 5.22
C ARG A 114 -5.63 -17.05 5.91
N LEU A 115 -6.37 -16.10 5.35
CA LEU A 115 -7.66 -15.66 5.88
C LEU A 115 -8.70 -16.79 5.82
N ASP A 116 -8.79 -17.53 4.72
CA ASP A 116 -9.71 -18.67 4.60
C ASP A 116 -9.38 -19.80 5.59
N THR A 117 -8.08 -20.12 5.78
CA THR A 117 -7.69 -21.09 6.81
C THR A 117 -8.05 -20.61 8.22
N LEU A 118 -7.91 -19.31 8.50
CA LEU A 118 -8.28 -18.72 9.78
C LEU A 118 -9.80 -18.78 9.99
N GLU A 119 -10.59 -18.48 8.95
CA GLU A 119 -12.05 -18.57 8.98
C GLU A 119 -12.52 -20.01 9.26
N ASN A 120 -11.97 -20.99 8.53
CA ASN A 120 -12.27 -22.41 8.74
C ASN A 120 -11.92 -22.87 10.16
N ASN A 121 -10.75 -22.47 10.68
CA ASN A 121 -10.34 -22.79 12.04
C ASN A 121 -11.29 -22.17 13.07
N ASN A 122 -11.72 -20.93 12.86
CA ASN A 122 -12.64 -20.25 13.75
C ASN A 122 -14.04 -20.89 13.72
N CYS A 123 -14.54 -21.28 12.53
CA CYS A 123 -15.79 -22.01 12.37
C CYS A 123 -15.74 -23.36 13.10
N ASN A 124 -14.65 -24.11 12.95
CA ASN A 124 -14.44 -25.37 13.66
C ASN A 124 -14.42 -25.18 15.18
N ALA A 125 -13.75 -24.12 15.67
CA ALA A 125 -13.73 -23.79 17.09
C ALA A 125 -15.16 -23.45 17.59
N MET A 126 -15.92 -22.65 16.84
CA MET A 126 -17.30 -22.29 17.18
C MET A 126 -18.23 -23.50 17.20
N ASN A 127 -18.13 -24.39 16.21
CA ASN A 127 -18.91 -25.63 16.18
C ASN A 127 -18.60 -26.52 17.39
N LYS A 128 -17.32 -26.63 17.77
CA LYS A 128 -16.93 -27.40 18.95
C LYS A 128 -17.42 -26.77 20.25
N ILE A 129 -17.41 -25.44 20.36
CA ILE A 129 -18.00 -24.73 21.49
C ILE A 129 -19.50 -25.00 21.56
N SER A 130 -20.20 -24.94 20.43
CA SER A 130 -21.64 -25.23 20.36
C SER A 130 -21.95 -26.67 20.77
N GLU A 131 -21.15 -27.64 20.31
CA GLU A 131 -21.28 -29.05 20.70
C GLU A 131 -21.06 -29.24 22.21
N LEU A 132 -20.01 -28.62 22.77
CA LEU A 132 -19.75 -28.66 24.21
C LEU A 132 -20.90 -28.03 25.01
N GLN A 133 -21.47 -26.91 24.54
CA GLN A 133 -22.63 -26.28 25.17
C GLN A 133 -23.86 -27.20 25.11
N LEU A 134 -24.10 -27.89 24.00
CA LEU A 134 -25.20 -28.85 23.88
C LEU A 134 -25.03 -30.04 24.85
N MET A 135 -23.82 -30.62 24.90
CA MET A 135 -23.52 -31.71 25.83
C MET A 135 -23.68 -31.29 27.29
N ASP A 136 -23.23 -30.08 27.64
CA ASP A 136 -23.39 -29.53 28.98
C ASP A 136 -24.87 -29.31 29.32
N MET A 137 -25.65 -28.70 28.43
CA MET A 137 -27.10 -28.54 28.61
C MET A 137 -27.82 -29.88 28.78
N GLU A 138 -27.44 -30.90 28.02
CA GLU A 138 -28.03 -32.24 28.16
C GLU A 138 -27.65 -32.88 29.50
N GLY A 139 -26.40 -32.71 29.94
CA GLY A 139 -25.92 -33.12 31.26
C GLY A 139 -26.72 -32.44 32.38
N GLN A 140 -26.88 -31.13 32.31
CA GLN A 140 -27.67 -30.34 33.26
C GLN A 140 -29.13 -30.82 33.29
N LYS A 141 -29.75 -31.06 32.13
CA LYS A 141 -31.12 -31.59 32.04
C LYS A 141 -31.25 -32.97 32.69
N LYS A 142 -30.29 -33.87 32.46
CA LYS A 142 -30.28 -35.21 33.08
C LYS A 142 -30.13 -35.12 34.60
N ALA A 143 -29.22 -34.28 35.09
CA ALA A 143 -29.04 -34.05 36.53
C ALA A 143 -30.30 -33.47 37.18
N LEU A 144 -30.94 -32.47 36.54
CA LEU A 144 -32.19 -31.89 37.01
C LEU A 144 -33.31 -32.92 37.09
N ASN A 145 -33.45 -33.76 36.07
CA ASN A 145 -34.44 -34.84 36.07
C ASN A 145 -34.20 -35.88 37.18
N LEU A 146 -32.93 -36.20 37.45
CA LEU A 146 -32.56 -37.09 38.55
C LEU A 146 -32.95 -36.47 39.90
N GLU A 147 -32.65 -35.19 40.11
CA GLU A 147 -33.02 -34.45 41.32
C GLU A 147 -34.55 -34.41 41.49
N ILE A 148 -35.30 -34.08 40.44
CA ILE A 148 -36.77 -34.10 40.47
C ILE A 148 -37.29 -35.50 40.85
N LYS A 149 -36.71 -36.55 40.27
CA LYS A 149 -37.09 -37.93 40.59
C LYS A 149 -36.79 -38.27 42.05
N TYR A 150 -35.61 -37.90 42.53
CA TYR A 150 -35.21 -38.08 43.93
C TYR A 150 -36.15 -37.34 44.88
N GLN A 151 -36.46 -36.06 44.61
CA GLN A 151 -37.43 -35.27 45.37
C GLN A 151 -38.83 -35.90 45.37
N ARG A 152 -39.28 -36.44 44.22
CA ARG A 152 -40.57 -37.12 44.11
C ARG A 152 -40.62 -38.42 44.93
N GLU A 153 -39.56 -39.22 44.88
CA GLU A 153 -39.49 -40.44 45.68
C GLU A 153 -39.39 -40.13 47.17
N ASN A 154 -38.61 -39.12 47.54
CA ASN A 154 -38.49 -38.67 48.93
C ASN A 154 -39.82 -38.13 49.46
N THR A 155 -40.56 -37.33 48.68
CA THR A 155 -41.90 -36.86 49.06
C THR A 155 -42.93 -37.99 49.18
N GLU A 156 -42.87 -39.02 48.34
CA GLU A 156 -43.70 -40.22 48.47
C GLU A 156 -43.32 -41.06 49.70
N GLN A 157 -42.03 -41.18 50.03
CA GLN A 157 -41.58 -41.81 51.27
C GLN A 157 -42.05 -41.01 52.49
N LEU A 158 -41.92 -39.69 52.46
CA LEU A 158 -42.40 -38.79 53.50
C LEU A 158 -43.92 -38.92 53.69
N LYS A 159 -44.69 -38.96 52.60
CA LYS A 159 -46.13 -39.21 52.60
C LYS A 159 -46.47 -40.57 53.20
N LYS A 160 -45.75 -41.64 52.84
CA LYS A 160 -45.93 -42.97 53.46
C LYS A 160 -45.61 -42.95 54.95
N ALA A 161 -44.57 -42.24 55.37
CA ALA A 161 -44.25 -42.05 56.78
C ALA A 161 -45.37 -41.27 57.50
N PHE A 162 -45.89 -40.19 56.91
CA PHE A 162 -47.05 -39.46 57.45
C PHE A 162 -48.30 -40.33 57.55
N ILE A 163 -48.62 -41.14 56.52
CA ILE A 163 -49.75 -42.09 56.56
C ILE A 163 -49.53 -43.15 57.64
N LYS A 164 -48.31 -43.68 57.78
CA LYS A 164 -47.97 -44.66 58.82
C LYS A 164 -48.13 -44.05 60.22
N VAL A 165 -47.65 -42.82 60.42
CA VAL A 165 -47.82 -42.07 61.68
C VAL A 165 -49.31 -41.77 61.92
N ALA A 166 -50.07 -41.34 60.91
CA ALA A 166 -51.50 -41.09 61.04
C ALA A 166 -52.28 -42.38 61.37
N ASN A 167 -51.92 -43.50 60.75
CA ASN A 167 -52.49 -44.82 61.04
C ASN A 167 -52.07 -45.32 62.43
N GLN A 168 -50.84 -45.04 62.87
CA GLN A 168 -50.41 -45.30 64.24
C GLN A 168 -51.23 -44.47 65.23
N ILE A 169 -51.43 -43.17 64.96
CA ILE A 169 -52.30 -42.28 65.75
C ILE A 169 -53.76 -42.77 65.74
N ALA A 170 -54.26 -43.29 64.61
CA ALA A 170 -55.60 -43.85 64.49
C ALA A 170 -55.74 -45.17 65.25
N SER A 171 -54.74 -46.06 65.18
CA SER A 171 -54.68 -47.32 65.93
C SER A 171 -54.47 -47.11 67.42
N SER A 172 -53.72 -46.07 67.83
CA SER A 172 -53.64 -45.63 69.21
C SER A 172 -54.92 -44.91 69.66
N LYS A 173 -55.73 -44.37 68.74
CA LYS A 173 -57.09 -43.89 69.03
C LYS A 173 -58.12 -45.02 69.18
N VAL A 174 -57.94 -46.17 68.51
CA VAL A 174 -58.81 -47.36 68.67
C VAL A 174 -58.50 -48.12 69.96
N VAL A 175 -57.28 -48.01 70.50
CA VAL A 175 -56.90 -48.59 71.81
C VAL A 175 -56.95 -47.56 72.96
N ALA A 176 -57.27 -46.29 72.67
CA ALA A 176 -57.49 -45.25 73.67
C ALA A 176 -58.77 -44.44 73.37
N MET A 177 -59.89 -45.14 73.19
CA MET A 177 -61.22 -44.61 73.50
C MET A 177 -61.81 -45.37 74.69
N ASP A 178 -61.03 -45.48 75.75
CA ASP A 178 -61.60 -45.58 77.09
C ASP A 178 -60.85 -44.60 78.00
N HIS A 179 -61.64 -43.84 78.74
CA HIS A 179 -61.25 -42.76 79.68
C HIS A 179 -61.11 -41.34 79.10
N LYS A 180 -62.22 -40.63 79.30
CA LYS A 180 -62.42 -39.18 79.19
C LYS A 180 -61.80 -38.47 80.40
N HIS A 181 -61.66 -37.14 80.25
CA HIS A 181 -61.36 -36.11 81.25
C HIS A 181 -59.87 -35.93 81.55
N LYS A 182 -59.28 -34.73 81.60
CA LYS A 182 -59.77 -33.34 81.69
C LYS A 182 -58.46 -32.50 81.59
N ILE A 183 -58.37 -31.35 80.90
CA ILE A 183 -58.48 -30.00 81.49
C ILE A 183 -57.84 -29.01 80.50
N ASP A 184 -58.49 -27.86 80.45
CA ASP A 184 -58.07 -26.48 80.14
C ASP A 184 -56.71 -26.17 79.52
N GLY A 185 -56.74 -25.09 78.73
CA GLY A 185 -56.05 -23.90 79.22
C GLY A 185 -55.10 -23.22 78.23
N LYS A 186 -55.68 -22.28 77.48
CA LYS A 186 -55.17 -20.91 77.21
C LYS A 186 -53.65 -20.68 77.13
N LYS A 187 -53.28 -20.04 75.99
CA LYS A 187 -52.47 -18.79 75.85
C LYS A 187 -51.02 -18.88 76.39
N GLU A 188 -49.98 -18.27 75.85
CA GLU A 188 -49.74 -17.18 74.90
C GLU A 188 -48.18 -17.12 74.78
N VAL A 189 -47.69 -16.57 73.66
CA VAL A 189 -46.59 -15.57 73.60
C VAL A 189 -45.14 -15.93 73.99
N GLY A 190 -44.23 -15.46 73.11
CA GLY A 190 -42.90 -14.92 73.46
C GLY A 190 -41.74 -15.86 73.14
N LYS A 191 -40.86 -15.54 72.18
CA LYS A 191 -39.66 -14.69 72.36
C LYS A 191 -38.74 -15.26 73.45
N ASP A 192 -37.45 -15.51 73.24
CA ASP A 192 -36.48 -14.70 72.51
C ASP A 192 -35.11 -15.41 72.47
N ALA A 193 -34.25 -14.96 71.53
CA ALA A 193 -32.78 -14.90 71.61
C ALA A 193 -31.97 -16.24 71.69
N ASN A 194 -30.74 -16.36 71.18
CA ASN A 194 -29.72 -15.36 70.89
C ASN A 194 -28.62 -15.91 69.95
N LYS A 195 -28.19 -15.04 69.04
CA LYS A 195 -26.85 -14.85 68.43
C LYS A 195 -25.78 -15.95 68.56
N VAL A 196 -25.19 -16.32 67.41
CA VAL A 196 -23.79 -16.00 67.06
C VAL A 196 -23.70 -15.82 65.54
N ALA A 197 -23.32 -14.63 65.08
CA ALA A 197 -22.88 -14.42 63.70
C ALA A 197 -21.34 -14.52 63.69
N PRO A 198 -20.74 -15.37 62.83
CA PRO A 198 -19.45 -15.07 62.27
C PRO A 198 -19.68 -14.27 60.98
N SER A 199 -19.24 -13.01 61.00
CA SER A 199 -18.93 -12.26 59.80
C SER A 199 -17.97 -13.10 58.94
N VAL A 200 -18.41 -13.52 57.76
CA VAL A 200 -17.51 -14.03 56.72
C VAL A 200 -17.48 -12.97 55.64
N VAL A 201 -16.34 -12.27 55.59
CA VAL A 201 -15.95 -11.31 54.57
C VAL A 201 -16.20 -11.94 53.19
N PRO A 202 -16.82 -11.24 52.23
CA PRO A 202 -16.90 -11.73 50.85
C PRO A 202 -15.50 -12.11 50.38
N LEU A 203 -15.30 -13.37 49.96
CA LEU A 203 -14.02 -13.90 49.50
C LEU A 203 -13.56 -13.30 48.15
N TYR A 204 -14.37 -12.41 47.58
CA TYR A 204 -14.03 -11.61 46.41
C TYR A 204 -14.22 -10.14 46.76
N ASN A 205 -13.15 -9.36 46.66
CA ASN A 205 -13.27 -7.94 46.39
C ASN A 205 -14.17 -7.83 45.15
N ASP A 206 -15.25 -7.07 45.26
CA ASP A 206 -16.16 -6.73 44.16
C ASP A 206 -15.37 -6.55 42.86
N PRO A 207 -15.68 -7.28 41.77
CA PRO A 207 -14.99 -7.13 40.49
C PRO A 207 -15.09 -5.70 39.90
N ASN A 208 -15.95 -4.85 40.47
CA ASN A 208 -16.02 -3.42 40.16
C ASN A 208 -15.23 -2.52 41.12
N LYS A 209 -14.39 -3.07 42.01
CA LYS A 209 -13.51 -2.26 42.85
C LYS A 209 -12.41 -1.63 41.99
N GLU A 210 -12.49 -0.32 41.78
CA GLU A 210 -11.46 0.44 41.09
C GLU A 210 -10.13 0.32 41.86
N LEU A 211 -9.13 -0.33 41.25
CA LEU A 211 -7.79 -0.45 41.83
C LEU A 211 -7.13 0.93 41.91
N THR A 212 -6.50 1.21 43.05
CA THR A 212 -5.73 2.45 43.21
C THR A 212 -4.45 2.39 42.39
N LYS A 213 -3.94 3.54 41.96
CA LYS A 213 -2.79 3.63 41.03
C LYS A 213 -1.55 2.88 41.51
N ASP A 214 -1.36 2.79 42.83
CA ASP A 214 -0.22 2.13 43.45
C ASP A 214 -0.33 0.59 43.38
N GLU A 215 -1.55 0.04 43.40
CA GLU A 215 -1.81 -1.40 43.26
C GLU A 215 -1.65 -1.86 41.81
N ILE A 216 -1.97 -0.99 40.85
CA ILE A 216 -1.76 -1.23 39.42
C ILE A 216 -0.26 -1.29 39.11
N ALA A 217 0.53 -0.37 39.69
CA ALA A 217 1.99 -0.34 39.49
C ALA A 217 2.67 -1.65 39.97
N ALA A 218 2.27 -2.17 41.13
CA ALA A 218 2.81 -3.42 41.67
C ALA A 218 2.50 -4.65 40.79
N LEU A 219 1.34 -4.66 40.11
CA LEU A 219 0.98 -5.73 39.18
C LEU A 219 1.88 -5.74 37.94
N PHE A 220 2.18 -4.58 37.36
CA PHE A 220 3.06 -4.49 36.19
C PHE A 220 4.52 -4.86 36.51
N GLU A 221 4.99 -4.61 37.73
CA GLU A 221 6.31 -5.06 38.19
C GLU A 221 6.40 -6.60 38.28
N SER A 222 5.31 -7.28 38.61
CA SER A 222 5.26 -8.75 38.76
C SER A 222 5.20 -9.52 37.43
N TYR A 223 4.71 -8.89 36.36
CA TYR A 223 4.61 -9.51 35.02
C TYR A 223 5.82 -9.18 34.11
N GLY A 224 6.80 -8.42 34.61
CA GLY A 224 7.97 -7.96 33.87
C GLY A 224 9.25 -8.79 34.03
N GLN A 225 9.19 -10.00 34.63
CA GLN A 225 10.31 -10.97 34.66
C GLN A 225 10.06 -12.14 33.72
#